data_AF-A0AA95HDT2-F1
#
_entry.id   AF-A0AA95HDT2-F1
#
_cell.length_a   1.000
_cell.length_b   1.000
_cell.length_c   1.000
_cell.angle_alpha   90.00
_cell.angle_beta   90.00
_cell.angle_gamma   90.00
#
_symmetry.space_group_name_H-M   'P 1'
#
loop_
_entity.id
_entity.type
_entity.pdbx_description
1 polymer ?
#
loop_
_entity_poly.entity_id
_entity_poly.type
_entity_poly.pdbx_seq_one_letter_code
_entity_poly.pdbx_strand_id
1 'polypeptide(L)'
;MSCPPSTKRLGTTLTVLTRPPPLPEGWESRLIRIANTNTNNVVGLFLEPHDLMVSKLYAGREKDMDFVATAIRSGIVDANLVRERINKVSGQDAIRDTVQARLARLLFSQTS
;
A
#
# COMPACT_ATOMS: atom_id res chain seq x y z
N MET A 1 8.68 -31.07 -49.43
CA MET A 1 9.50 -31.60 -48.30
C MET A 1 10.80 -30.80 -48.30
N SER A 2 11.22 -30.01 -47.32
CA SER A 2 10.69 -29.57 -46.03
C SER A 2 11.39 -28.23 -45.72
N CYS A 3 10.65 -27.20 -45.30
CA CYS A 3 11.21 -25.92 -44.84
C CYS A 3 12.00 -26.11 -43.54
N PRO A 4 13.07 -25.31 -43.28
CA PRO A 4 13.73 -25.32 -41.98
C PRO A 4 12.84 -24.66 -40.90
N PRO A 5 12.99 -25.05 -39.62
CA PRO A 5 12.06 -24.69 -38.57
C PRO A 5 12.17 -23.20 -38.20
N SER A 6 11.00 -22.55 -38.10
CA SER A 6 10.85 -21.19 -37.61
C SER A 6 11.51 -21.00 -36.26
N THR A 7 12.39 -20.00 -36.20
CA THR A 7 12.97 -19.42 -34.99
C THR A 7 11.85 -19.12 -34.00
N LYS A 8 11.83 -19.81 -32.86
CA LYS A 8 10.93 -19.49 -31.75
C LYS A 8 11.25 -18.07 -31.28
N ARG A 9 10.34 -17.15 -31.58
CA ARG A 9 10.35 -15.79 -31.04
C ARG A 9 10.21 -15.93 -29.52
N LEU A 10 11.31 -15.75 -28.78
CA LEU A 10 11.30 -15.51 -27.34
C LEU A 10 10.51 -14.22 -27.12
N GLY A 11 9.20 -14.36 -26.94
CA GLY A 11 8.33 -13.27 -26.54
C GLY A 11 8.74 -12.86 -25.15
N THR A 12 9.54 -11.80 -25.08
CA THR A 12 9.89 -11.05 -23.89
C THR A 12 8.67 -10.93 -22.98
N THR A 13 8.69 -11.63 -21.85
CA THR A 13 7.84 -11.25 -20.71
C THR A 13 8.24 -9.83 -20.38
N LEU A 14 7.44 -8.86 -20.82
CA LEU A 14 7.40 -7.54 -20.22
C LEU A 14 6.97 -7.76 -18.78
N THR A 15 7.93 -8.10 -17.91
CA THR A 15 7.75 -7.95 -16.48
C THR A 15 7.58 -6.45 -16.29
N VAL A 16 6.32 -6.01 -16.25
CA VAL A 16 6.02 -4.69 -15.73
C VAL A 16 6.52 -4.75 -14.28
N LEU A 17 7.71 -4.19 -14.03
CA LEU A 17 8.35 -4.13 -12.71
C LEU A 17 7.59 -3.15 -11.79
N THR A 18 6.26 -3.07 -11.90
CA THR A 18 5.44 -2.35 -10.95
C THR A 18 5.44 -3.18 -9.67
N ARG A 19 6.45 -2.96 -8.82
CA ARG A 19 6.44 -3.48 -7.47
C ARG A 19 5.13 -3.03 -6.84
N PRO A 20 4.23 -3.96 -6.46
CA PRO A 20 2.98 -3.58 -5.84
C PRO A 20 3.29 -2.78 -4.57
N PRO A 21 2.43 -1.82 -4.21
CA PRO A 21 2.59 -1.11 -2.95
C PRO A 21 2.76 -2.12 -1.80
N PRO A 22 3.72 -1.91 -0.87
CA PRO A 22 3.80 -2.75 0.32
C PRO A 22 2.49 -2.68 1.07
N LEU A 23 1.89 -3.86 1.26
CA LEU A 23 0.69 -4.02 2.05
C LEU A 23 0.98 -4.98 3.20
N PRO A 24 0.41 -4.75 4.39
CA PRO A 24 0.55 -5.67 5.52
C PRO A 24 -0.13 -6.99 5.21
N GLU A 25 0.42 -8.09 5.74
CA GLU A 25 -0.18 -9.42 5.58
C GLU A 25 -1.66 -9.46 5.97
N GLY A 26 -2.44 -10.18 5.15
CA GLY A 26 -3.89 -10.33 5.28
C GLY A 26 -4.70 -9.06 5.00
N TRP A 27 -4.18 -8.09 4.25
CA TRP A 27 -4.93 -6.89 3.85
C TRP A 27 -6.18 -7.24 3.04
N GLU A 28 -6.15 -8.34 2.30
CA GLU A 28 -7.26 -8.80 1.45
C GLU A 28 -8.51 -9.11 2.29
N SER A 29 -8.34 -9.66 3.49
CA SER A 29 -9.46 -9.98 4.38
C SER A 29 -10.02 -8.74 5.09
N ARG A 30 -9.32 -7.61 5.02
CA ARG A 30 -9.71 -6.32 5.62
C ARG A 30 -10.30 -5.35 4.60
N LEU A 31 -10.52 -5.79 3.36
CA LEU A 31 -11.11 -4.96 2.34
C LEU A 31 -12.53 -4.52 2.73
N ILE A 32 -12.75 -3.21 2.68
CA ILE A 32 -14.05 -2.59 2.94
C ILE A 32 -14.85 -2.68 1.64
N ARG A 33 -15.96 -3.43 1.71
CA ARG A 33 -16.91 -3.55 0.60
C ARG A 33 -17.89 -2.39 0.66
N ILE A 34 -17.87 -1.55 -0.35
CA ILE A 34 -18.85 -0.47 -0.51
C ILE A 34 -19.74 -0.82 -1.70
N ALA A 35 -21.01 -1.06 -1.43
CA ALA A 35 -22.05 -1.21 -2.44
C ALA A 35 -23.16 -0.20 -2.09
N ASN A 36 -23.30 0.87 -2.87
CA ASN A 36 -24.41 1.80 -2.71
C ASN A 36 -25.19 1.92 -4.02
N THR A 37 -26.39 2.49 -3.93
CA THR A 37 -27.27 2.70 -5.08
C THR A 37 -26.69 3.69 -6.10
N ASN A 38 -25.73 4.53 -5.71
CA ASN A 38 -25.03 5.47 -6.59
C ASN A 38 -23.94 4.81 -7.45
N THR A 39 -23.55 3.55 -7.19
CA THR A 39 -22.56 2.81 -8.01
C THR A 39 -23.18 1.76 -8.95
N ASN A 40 -24.49 1.82 -9.25
CA ASN A 40 -25.17 0.88 -10.16
C ASN A 40 -24.88 -0.60 -9.84
N ASN A 41 -24.95 -0.99 -8.55
CA ASN A 41 -24.63 -2.35 -8.06
C ASN A 41 -23.18 -2.82 -8.26
N VAL A 42 -22.24 -1.94 -8.63
CA VAL A 42 -20.81 -2.27 -8.62
C VAL A 42 -20.30 -2.21 -7.19
N VAL A 43 -19.73 -3.33 -6.72
CA VAL A 43 -19.08 -3.44 -5.41
C VAL A 43 -17.66 -2.89 -5.52
N GLY A 44 -17.40 -1.76 -4.88
CA GLY A 44 -16.04 -1.26 -4.69
C GLY A 44 -15.35 -1.99 -3.54
N LEU A 45 -14.14 -2.48 -3.78
CA LEU A 45 -13.27 -3.01 -2.73
C LEU A 45 -12.24 -1.93 -2.37
N PHE A 46 -12.38 -1.38 -1.16
CA PHE A 46 -11.48 -0.35 -0.66
C PHE A 46 -10.52 -0.94 0.35
N LEU A 47 -9.28 -0.48 0.28
CA LEU A 47 -8.29 -0.80 1.29
C LEU A 47 -8.69 -0.17 2.62
N GLU A 48 -8.49 -0.92 3.69
CA GLU A 48 -8.69 -0.42 5.04
C GLU A 48 -7.80 0.82 5.29
N PRO A 49 -8.33 1.90 5.90
CA PRO A 49 -7.59 3.16 6.07
C PRO A 49 -6.18 3.03 6.67
N HIS A 50 -5.96 2.14 7.64
CA HIS A 50 -4.64 1.95 8.25
C HIS A 50 -3.69 1.26 7.29
N ASP A 51 -4.15 0.22 6.58
CA ASP A 51 -3.36 -0.44 5.54
C ASP A 51 -3.00 0.52 4.41
N LEU A 52 -3.89 1.45 4.05
CA LEU A 52 -3.61 2.53 3.12
C LEU A 52 -2.50 3.45 3.65
N MET A 53 -2.56 3.86 4.92
CA MET A 53 -1.51 4.70 5.50
C MET A 53 -0.14 4.00 5.49
N VAL A 54 -0.10 2.69 5.74
CA VAL A 54 1.16 1.92 5.61
C VAL A 54 1.71 2.02 4.19
N SER A 55 0.89 1.77 3.18
CA SER A 55 1.30 1.89 1.78
C SER A 55 1.86 3.30 1.47
N LYS A 56 1.22 4.34 2.00
CA LYS A 56 1.63 5.74 1.83
C LYS A 56 2.94 6.07 2.54
N LEU A 57 3.14 5.60 3.76
CA LEU A 57 4.37 5.80 4.52
C LEU A 57 5.57 5.12 3.86
N TYR A 58 5.37 3.94 3.25
CA TYR A 58 6.40 3.28 2.45
C TYR A 58 6.70 4.01 1.14
N ALA A 59 5.68 4.53 0.46
CA ALA A 59 5.86 5.36 -0.74
C ALA A 59 6.65 6.64 -0.43
N GLY A 60 6.44 7.23 0.76
CA GLY A 60 7.32 8.26 1.33
C GLY A 60 7.39 9.57 0.54
N ARG A 61 6.40 9.88 -0.30
CA ARG A 61 6.34 11.17 -1.01
C ARG A 61 5.89 12.25 -0.02
N GLU A 62 6.35 13.48 -0.22
CA GLU A 62 6.02 14.62 0.64
C GLU A 62 4.51 14.76 0.87
N LYS A 63 3.72 14.81 -0.21
CA LYS A 63 2.24 14.86 -0.14
C LYS A 63 1.60 13.68 0.61
N ASP A 64 2.23 12.51 0.59
CA ASP A 64 1.70 11.32 1.26
C ASP A 64 1.92 11.45 2.79
N MET A 65 2.96 12.17 3.23
CA MET A 65 3.20 12.46 4.65
C MET A 65 2.12 13.38 5.24
N ASP A 66 1.77 14.46 4.53
CA ASP A 66 0.70 15.38 4.95
C ASP A 66 -0.67 14.68 5.04
N PHE A 67 -0.92 13.78 4.07
CA PHE A 67 -2.13 12.97 4.06
C PHE A 67 -2.21 12.03 5.27
N VAL A 68 -1.13 11.32 5.58
CA VAL A 68 -1.06 10.42 6.76
C VAL A 68 -1.20 11.22 8.06
N ALA A 69 -0.51 12.35 8.18
CA ALA A 69 -0.59 13.22 9.35
C ALA A 69 -2.02 13.72 9.59
N THR A 70 -2.71 14.11 8.51
CA THR A 70 -4.10 14.57 8.57
C THR A 70 -5.05 13.46 8.95
N ALA A 71 -4.88 12.25 8.40
CA ALA A 71 -5.72 11.09 8.72
C ALA A 71 -5.59 10.64 10.17
N ILE A 72 -4.38 10.73 10.75
CA ILE A 72 -4.15 10.46 12.18
C ILE A 72 -4.81 11.56 13.03
N ARG A 73 -4.59 12.84 12.69
CA ARG A 73 -5.14 13.97 13.45
C ARG A 73 -6.67 14.00 13.46
N SER A 74 -7.31 13.61 12.37
CA SER A 74 -8.77 13.56 12.29
C SER A 74 -9.39 12.36 13.02
N GLY A 75 -8.58 11.47 13.60
CA GLY A 75 -9.04 10.26 14.28
C GLY A 75 -9.59 9.19 13.34
N ILE A 76 -9.45 9.36 12.01
CA ILE A 76 -9.84 8.35 11.02
C ILE A 76 -8.93 7.11 11.13
N VAL A 77 -7.69 7.32 11.55
CA VAL A 77 -6.65 6.29 11.63
C VAL A 77 -5.94 6.35 12.99
N ASP A 78 -5.84 5.22 13.68
CA ASP A 78 -5.05 5.03 14.88
C ASP A 78 -3.58 4.75 14.53
N ALA A 79 -2.69 5.62 15.00
CA ALA A 79 -1.25 5.50 14.79
C ALA A 79 -0.64 4.22 15.40
N ASN A 80 -1.18 3.70 16.50
CA ASN A 80 -0.72 2.44 17.09
C ASN A 80 -1.02 1.27 16.17
N LEU A 81 -2.23 1.23 15.61
CA LEU A 81 -2.60 0.19 14.66
C LEU A 81 -1.78 0.31 13.37
N VAL A 82 -1.50 1.52 12.87
CA VAL A 82 -0.59 1.71 11.72
C VAL A 82 0.80 1.14 12.03
N ARG A 83 1.35 1.42 13.22
CA ARG A 83 2.64 0.88 13.66
C ARG A 83 2.65 -0.64 13.69
N GLU A 84 1.60 -1.27 14.21
CA GLU A 84 1.45 -2.73 14.18
C GLU A 84 1.39 -3.28 12.75
N ARG A 85 0.71 -2.58 11.85
CA ARG A 85 0.58 -2.97 10.44
C ARG A 85 1.90 -2.85 9.68
N ILE A 86 2.74 -1.85 9.98
CA ILE A 86 4.10 -1.74 9.41
C ILE A 86 4.93 -3.01 9.72
N ASN A 87 4.78 -3.58 10.91
CA ASN A 87 5.50 -4.79 11.30
C ASN A 87 5.06 -6.04 10.54
N LYS A 88 3.86 -6.02 9.95
CA LYS A 88 3.29 -7.12 9.17
C LYS A 88 3.58 -7.01 7.67
N VAL A 89 4.37 -6.03 7.23
CA VAL A 89 4.81 -5.93 5.83
C VAL A 89 6.03 -6.82 5.63
N SER A 90 5.92 -7.85 4.79
CA SER A 90 7.00 -8.78 4.47
C SER A 90 7.86 -8.30 3.29
N GLY A 91 9.13 -8.75 3.25
CA GLY A 91 10.05 -8.49 2.13
C GLY A 91 10.55 -7.05 2.00
N GLN A 92 10.33 -6.21 3.02
CA GLN A 92 10.77 -4.80 3.04
C GLN A 92 11.49 -4.42 4.33
N ASP A 93 12.18 -5.37 4.97
CA ASP A 93 12.82 -5.16 6.27
C ASP A 93 13.81 -3.99 6.25
N ALA A 94 14.60 -3.86 5.17
CA ALA A 94 15.58 -2.79 4.99
C ALA A 94 14.97 -1.37 5.05
N ILE A 95 13.69 -1.21 4.72
CA ILE A 95 13.00 0.09 4.70
C ILE A 95 12.08 0.25 5.92
N ARG A 96 11.76 -0.83 6.65
CA ARG A 96 10.78 -0.82 7.76
C ARG A 96 11.16 0.20 8.82
N ASP A 97 12.42 0.27 9.23
CA ASP A 97 12.88 1.20 10.27
C ASP A 97 12.74 2.66 9.82
N THR A 98 13.00 2.94 8.54
CA THR A 98 12.79 4.28 7.97
C THR A 98 11.30 4.65 7.99
N VAL A 99 10.41 3.71 7.70
CA VAL A 99 8.96 3.93 7.74
C VAL A 99 8.46 4.15 9.17
N GLN A 100 8.96 3.38 10.13
CA GLN A 100 8.67 3.60 11.54
C GLN A 100 9.17 4.98 12.01
N ALA A 101 10.38 5.38 11.60
CA ALA A 101 10.93 6.70 11.92
C ALA A 101 10.08 7.84 11.31
N ARG A 102 9.57 7.66 10.09
CA ARG A 102 8.62 8.60 9.46
C ARG A 102 7.36 8.75 10.30
N LEU A 103 6.74 7.64 10.70
CA LEU A 103 5.55 7.67 11.56
C LEU A 103 5.85 8.34 12.90
N ALA A 104 6.97 8.01 13.54
CA ALA A 104 7.37 8.62 14.81
C ALA A 104 7.52 10.15 14.68
N ARG A 105 8.19 10.64 13.62
CA ARG A 105 8.31 12.08 13.36
C ARG A 105 6.96 12.77 13.23
N LEU A 106 6.02 12.15 12.50
CA LEU A 106 4.66 12.67 12.38
C LEU A 106 3.98 12.76 13.74
N LEU A 107 4.17 11.81 14.65
CA LEU A 107 3.56 11.87 15.99
C LEU A 107 4.20 12.95 16.86
N PHE A 108 5.53 13.10 16.80
CA PHE A 108 6.23 14.14 17.56
C PHE A 108 5.86 15.56 17.11
N SER A 109 5.70 15.80 15.81
CA SER A 109 5.32 17.12 15.28
C SER A 109 3.90 17.56 15.65
N GLN A 110 3.07 16.67 16.21
CA GLN A 110 1.66 16.92 16.48
C GLN A 110 1.37 17.11 17.97
N THR A 111 2.38 16.95 18.84
CA THR A 111 2.24 17.05 20.31
C THR A 111 2.65 18.43 20.85
N SER A 112 2.82 19.43 19.97
CA SER A 112 3.24 20.80 20.31
C SER A 112 2.11 21.82 20.14
#